data_AF-A0A0S1XBX0-F1
#
_entry.id   AF-A0A0S1XBX0-F1
#
_cell.length_a   1.000
_cell.length_b   1.000
_cell.length_c   1.000
_cell.angle_alpha   90.00
_cell.angle_beta   90.00
_cell.angle_gamma   90.00
#
_symmetry.space_group_name_H-M   'P 1'
#
loop_
_entity.id
_entity.type
_entity.pdbx_description
1 polymer ?
#
loop_
_entity_poly.entity_id
_entity_poly.type
_entity_poly.pdbx_seq_one_letter_code
_entity_poly.pdbx_strand_id
1 'polypeptide(L)'
;MVKAVALLSSGIDSPVAIYLMLKKGLEVIPIHFKQDEGKYRKVQKIWKQLKELYPERLKELVVVDVYEYQTPVFEKIMEMKKHKWICVFCKFTMYKKATEIARENGALAIITGDSLGQVASQTLDNLFIISLATDLPILRPLIGLDKEEVIKIAKKIGTFDISIKPEKGCPFVPKHPIIRGSLGEFRRIYKEIFQASC
;
A
#
# COMPACT_ATOMS: atom_id res chain seq x y z
N MET A 1 -19.54 -10.69 9.53
CA MET A 1 -19.04 -9.34 9.23
C MET A 1 -18.03 -9.47 8.10
N VAL A 2 -18.07 -8.61 7.06
CA VAL A 2 -17.13 -8.72 5.92
C VAL A 2 -15.76 -8.18 6.33
N LYS A 3 -14.70 -8.94 6.04
CA LYS A 3 -13.32 -8.61 6.41
C LYS A 3 -12.51 -8.18 5.19
N ALA A 4 -11.64 -7.21 5.36
CA ALA A 4 -10.66 -6.78 4.38
C ALA A 4 -9.28 -6.63 5.03
N VAL A 5 -8.21 -6.77 4.25
CA VAL A 5 -6.87 -6.34 4.66
C VAL A 5 -6.64 -4.91 4.18
N ALA A 6 -5.79 -4.14 4.86
CA ALA A 6 -5.49 -2.77 4.46
C ALA A 6 -4.00 -2.46 4.53
N LEU A 7 -3.47 -1.82 3.50
CA LEU A 7 -2.09 -1.34 3.50
C LEU A 7 -1.98 -0.05 4.31
N LEU A 8 -1.31 -0.12 5.46
CA LEU A 8 -1.10 1.00 6.36
C LEU A 8 0.34 1.52 6.27
N SER A 9 0.48 2.81 5.96
CA SER A 9 1.76 3.53 5.89
C SER A 9 1.84 4.64 6.94
N SER A 10 3.01 5.28 7.07
CA SER A 10 3.23 6.45 7.93
C SER A 10 2.67 7.77 7.37
N GLY A 11 2.15 7.76 6.13
CA GLY A 11 1.56 8.91 5.46
C GLY A 11 0.10 9.19 5.82
N ILE A 12 -0.45 10.25 5.23
CA ILE A 12 -1.80 10.76 5.52
C ILE A 12 -2.92 9.88 4.94
N ASP A 13 -2.67 9.28 3.77
CA ASP A 13 -3.72 8.73 2.92
C ASP A 13 -4.25 7.37 3.43
N SER A 14 -3.37 6.39 3.67
CA SER A 14 -3.80 5.05 4.10
C SER A 14 -4.62 5.02 5.40
N PRO A 15 -4.33 5.84 6.43
CA PRO A 15 -5.18 5.92 7.62
C PRO A 15 -6.60 6.42 7.30
N VAL A 16 -6.72 7.39 6.40
CA VAL A 16 -8.02 7.92 5.94
C VAL A 16 -8.78 6.84 5.15
N ALA A 17 -8.10 6.12 4.27
CA ALA A 17 -8.71 5.01 3.53
C ALA A 17 -9.25 3.92 4.47
N ILE A 18 -8.45 3.52 5.47
CA ILE A 18 -8.87 2.55 6.49
C ILE A 18 -10.08 3.08 7.28
N TYR A 19 -10.03 4.32 7.74
CA TYR A 19 -11.15 4.96 8.45
C TYR A 19 -12.46 4.92 7.64
N LEU A 20 -12.40 5.25 6.35
CA LEU A 20 -13.59 5.26 5.49
C LEU A 20 -14.22 3.86 5.37
N MET A 21 -13.40 2.81 5.37
CA MET A 21 -13.88 1.43 5.30
C MET A 21 -14.40 0.91 6.65
N LEU A 22 -13.74 1.25 7.75
CA LEU A 22 -14.23 0.98 9.11
C LEU A 22 -15.60 1.62 9.35
N LYS A 23 -15.78 2.87 8.89
CA LYS A 23 -17.06 3.61 8.94
C LYS A 23 -18.16 2.91 8.13
N LYS A 24 -17.82 2.22 7.04
CA LYS A 24 -18.74 1.42 6.22
C LYS A 24 -19.06 0.04 6.81
N GLY A 25 -18.50 -0.31 7.96
CA GLY A 25 -18.80 -1.56 8.67
C GLY A 25 -17.85 -2.72 8.37
N LEU A 26 -16.78 -2.49 7.62
CA LEU A 26 -15.78 -3.52 7.39
C LEU A 26 -14.96 -3.79 8.65
N GLU A 27 -14.64 -5.05 8.86
CA GLU A 27 -13.57 -5.46 9.75
C GLU A 27 -12.24 -5.38 8.98
N VAL A 28 -11.23 -4.71 9.53
CA VAL A 28 -9.98 -4.41 8.82
C VAL A 28 -8.79 -5.03 9.54
N ILE A 29 -7.99 -5.80 8.81
CA ILE A 29 -6.65 -6.23 9.23
C ILE A 29 -5.62 -5.28 8.61
N PRO A 30 -5.00 -4.38 9.39
CA PRO A 30 -3.98 -3.48 8.87
C PRO A 30 -2.65 -4.22 8.71
N ILE A 31 -2.00 -4.01 7.57
CA ILE A 31 -0.70 -4.57 7.20
C ILE A 31 0.27 -3.42 6.99
N HIS A 32 1.38 -3.42 7.73
CA HIS A 32 2.48 -2.50 7.55
C HIS A 32 3.71 -3.22 6.98
N PHE A 33 4.21 -2.69 5.87
CA PHE A 33 5.46 -3.12 5.24
C PHE A 33 6.61 -2.29 5.82
N LYS A 34 7.29 -2.85 6.83
CA LYS A 34 8.29 -2.17 7.64
C LYS A 34 9.59 -1.98 6.86
N GLN A 35 10.03 -0.72 6.73
CA GLN A 35 11.29 -0.33 6.08
C GLN A 35 12.36 0.13 7.08
N ASP A 36 11.91 0.78 8.17
CA ASP A 36 12.77 1.32 9.23
C ASP A 36 11.94 1.53 10.51
N GLU A 37 12.65 1.63 11.65
CA GLU A 37 12.03 1.81 12.97
C GLU A 37 11.32 3.16 13.15
N GLY A 38 11.79 4.21 12.48
CA GLY A 38 11.21 5.56 12.59
C GLY A 38 9.79 5.59 12.01
N LYS A 39 9.64 5.08 10.78
CA LYS A 39 8.33 4.92 10.13
C LYS A 39 7.43 3.95 10.89
N TYR A 40 7.98 2.83 11.37
CA TYR A 40 7.21 1.85 12.13
C TYR A 40 6.58 2.46 13.38
N ARG A 41 7.34 3.24 14.16
CA ARG A 41 6.80 3.96 15.34
C ARG A 41 5.68 4.94 14.99
N LYS A 42 5.76 5.63 13.84
CA LYS A 42 4.66 6.49 13.37
C LYS A 42 3.42 5.67 13.04
N VAL A 43 3.60 4.54 12.33
CA VAL A 43 2.50 3.63 11.99
C VAL A 43 1.83 3.05 13.23
N GLN A 44 2.58 2.66 14.25
CA GLN A 44 2.01 2.18 15.52
C GLN A 44 1.13 3.25 16.18
N LYS A 45 1.56 4.52 16.19
CA LYS A 45 0.76 5.62 16.73
C LYS A 45 -0.52 5.85 15.94
N ILE A 46 -0.43 5.81 14.61
CA ILE A 46 -1.58 5.92 13.72
C ILE A 46 -2.56 4.75 13.93
N TRP A 47 -2.04 3.52 13.98
CA TRP A 47 -2.84 2.32 14.24
C TRP A 47 -3.56 2.42 15.58
N LYS A 48 -2.85 2.82 16.65
CA LYS A 48 -3.44 3.02 17.98
C LYS A 48 -4.56 4.05 17.94
N GLN A 49 -4.35 5.19 17.29
CA GLN A 49 -5.39 6.22 17.11
C GLN A 49 -6.64 5.67 16.42
N LEU A 50 -6.48 4.89 15.35
CA LEU A 50 -7.61 4.28 14.65
C LEU A 50 -8.27 3.15 15.47
N LYS A 51 -7.49 2.40 16.25
CA LYS A 51 -7.95 1.31 17.12
C LYS A 51 -8.82 1.86 18.26
N GLU A 52 -8.46 3.01 18.83
CA GLU A 52 -9.28 3.72 19.82
C GLU A 52 -10.64 4.14 19.24
N LEU A 53 -10.69 4.55 17.96
CA LEU A 53 -11.93 4.92 17.28
C LEU A 53 -12.79 3.70 16.90
N TYR A 54 -12.19 2.54 16.64
CA TYR A 54 -12.86 1.32 16.17
C TYR A 54 -12.29 0.04 16.81
N PRO A 55 -12.43 -0.15 18.14
CA PRO A 55 -11.75 -1.23 18.89
C PRO A 55 -12.13 -2.64 18.41
N GLU A 56 -13.39 -2.85 18.04
CA GLU A 56 -13.88 -4.17 17.62
C GLU A 56 -13.56 -4.51 16.15
N ARG A 57 -13.47 -3.48 15.30
CA ARG A 57 -13.37 -3.64 13.83
C ARG A 57 -11.96 -3.50 13.28
N LEU A 58 -11.07 -2.74 13.92
CA LEU A 58 -9.67 -2.70 13.52
C LEU A 58 -8.90 -3.79 14.28
N LYS A 59 -8.31 -4.74 13.56
CA LYS A 59 -7.52 -5.82 14.17
C LYS A 59 -6.09 -5.38 14.49
N GLU A 60 -5.35 -6.30 15.09
CA GLU A 60 -3.94 -6.12 15.41
C GLU A 60 -3.12 -5.83 14.16
N LEU A 61 -2.09 -5.00 14.35
CA LEU A 61 -1.20 -4.60 13.27
C LEU A 61 -0.33 -5.79 12.83
N VAL A 62 -0.53 -6.23 11.59
CA VAL A 62 0.37 -7.19 10.94
C VAL A 62 1.57 -6.43 10.41
N VAL A 63 2.78 -6.87 10.76
CA VAL A 63 4.03 -6.26 10.30
C VAL A 63 4.77 -7.26 9.41
N VAL A 64 5.08 -6.82 8.21
CA VAL A 64 5.84 -7.57 7.22
C VAL A 64 7.17 -6.87 7.01
N ASP A 65 8.27 -7.61 7.07
CA ASP A 65 9.58 -7.07 6.71
C ASP A 65 9.68 -6.90 5.18
N VAL A 66 9.94 -5.67 4.73
CA VAL A 66 10.11 -5.36 3.30
C VAL A 66 11.32 -6.08 2.71
N TYR A 67 12.41 -6.17 3.45
CA TYR A 67 13.68 -6.64 2.91
C TYR A 67 13.65 -8.13 2.62
N GLU A 68 12.92 -8.91 3.41
CA GLU A 68 12.78 -10.36 3.17
C GLU A 68 12.07 -10.67 1.84
N TYR A 69 11.07 -9.86 1.47
CA TYR A 69 10.22 -10.15 0.30
C TYR A 69 10.59 -9.34 -0.95
N GLN A 70 11.06 -8.10 -0.80
CA GLN A 70 11.27 -7.18 -1.92
C GLN A 70 12.73 -7.10 -2.38
N THR A 71 13.71 -7.44 -1.54
CA THR A 71 15.15 -7.33 -1.91
C THR A 71 15.47 -8.16 -3.16
N PRO A 72 15.09 -9.45 -3.27
CA PRO A 72 15.40 -10.24 -4.48
C PRO A 72 14.74 -9.68 -5.74
N VAL A 73 13.56 -9.08 -5.59
CA VAL A 73 12.82 -8.44 -6.70
C VAL A 73 13.55 -7.17 -7.13
N PHE A 74 13.98 -6.34 -6.19
CA PHE A 74 14.67 -5.09 -6.48
C PHE A 74 16.06 -5.31 -7.08
N GLU A 75 16.81 -6.30 -6.58
CA GLU A 75 18.11 -6.68 -7.13
C GLU A 75 18.00 -7.07 -8.61
N LYS A 76 17.08 -7.97 -8.95
CA LYS A 76 16.84 -8.33 -10.36
C LYS A 76 16.42 -7.14 -11.23
N ILE A 77 15.57 -6.25 -10.71
CA ILE A 77 15.19 -5.02 -11.45
C ILE A 77 16.42 -4.15 -11.71
N MET A 78 17.34 -4.05 -10.75
CA MET A 78 18.59 -3.30 -10.90
C MET A 78 19.54 -3.96 -11.90
N GLU A 79 19.72 -5.28 -11.85
CA GLU A 79 20.53 -6.05 -12.81
C GLU A 79 20.04 -5.86 -14.25
N MET A 80 18.72 -5.87 -14.44
CA MET A 80 18.10 -5.63 -15.74
C MET A 80 18.15 -4.15 -16.21
N LYS A 81 18.72 -3.25 -15.40
CA LYS A 81 18.73 -1.79 -15.62
C LYS A 81 17.32 -1.20 -15.79
N LYS A 82 16.34 -1.76 -15.06
CA LYS A 82 14.91 -1.37 -15.12
C LYS A 82 14.47 -0.53 -13.91
N HIS A 83 15.39 0.20 -13.27
CA HIS A 83 15.17 0.98 -12.04
C HIS A 83 13.85 1.79 -11.98
N LYS A 84 13.40 2.36 -13.11
CA LYS A 84 12.12 3.10 -13.19
C LYS A 84 10.89 2.28 -12.78
N TRP A 85 10.97 0.95 -12.82
CA TRP A 85 9.89 0.02 -12.47
C TRP A 85 9.82 -0.34 -10.99
N ILE A 86 10.80 0.07 -10.16
CA ILE A 86 10.87 -0.32 -8.74
C ILE A 86 9.57 -0.01 -8.00
N CYS A 87 9.00 1.19 -8.15
CA CYS A 87 7.76 1.54 -7.44
C CYS A 87 6.54 0.70 -7.84
N VAL A 88 6.45 0.31 -9.12
CA VAL A 88 5.35 -0.54 -9.62
C VAL A 88 5.48 -1.94 -9.06
N PHE A 89 6.68 -2.55 -9.12
CA PHE A 89 6.92 -3.87 -8.54
C PHE A 89 6.85 -3.87 -7.02
N CYS A 90 7.25 -2.79 -6.35
CA CYS A 90 7.07 -2.60 -4.91
C CYS A 90 5.59 -2.70 -4.53
N LYS A 91 4.69 -1.94 -5.19
CA LYS A 91 3.26 -2.05 -4.91
C LYS A 91 2.68 -3.41 -5.30
N PHE A 92 3.07 -3.93 -6.46
CA PHE A 92 2.60 -5.23 -6.95
C PHE A 92 2.94 -6.36 -5.95
N THR A 93 4.17 -6.38 -5.44
CA THR A 93 4.61 -7.35 -4.41
C THR A 93 3.88 -7.15 -3.09
N MET A 94 3.64 -5.91 -2.66
CA MET A 94 2.82 -5.64 -1.46
C MET A 94 1.39 -6.19 -1.62
N TYR A 95 0.78 -6.05 -2.80
CA TYR A 95 -0.57 -6.57 -3.07
C TYR A 95 -0.60 -8.10 -3.09
N LYS A 96 0.43 -8.75 -3.66
CA LYS A 96 0.58 -10.22 -3.58
C LYS A 96 0.63 -10.68 -2.13
N LYS A 97 1.49 -10.06 -1.30
CA LYS A 97 1.61 -10.44 0.11
C LYS A 97 0.34 -10.14 0.91
N ALA A 98 -0.33 -9.03 0.61
CA ALA A 98 -1.63 -8.72 1.21
C ALA A 98 -2.71 -9.74 0.80
N THR A 99 -2.66 -10.28 -0.41
CA THR A 99 -3.58 -11.34 -0.87
C THR A 99 -3.37 -12.64 -0.09
N GLU A 100 -2.12 -13.04 0.14
CA GLU A 100 -1.78 -14.20 0.98
C GLU A 100 -2.40 -14.03 2.39
N ILE A 101 -2.10 -12.92 3.05
CA ILE A 101 -2.60 -12.60 4.39
C ILE A 101 -4.14 -12.52 4.40
N ALA A 102 -4.74 -11.98 3.34
CA ALA A 102 -6.19 -11.90 3.21
C ALA A 102 -6.82 -13.29 3.20
N ARG A 103 -6.30 -14.21 2.39
CA ARG A 103 -6.81 -15.59 2.28
C ARG A 103 -6.65 -16.35 3.59
N GLU A 104 -5.51 -16.25 4.26
CA GLU A 104 -5.26 -16.85 5.59
C GLU A 104 -6.27 -16.39 6.64
N ASN A 105 -6.79 -15.17 6.50
CA ASN A 105 -7.71 -14.57 7.45
C ASN A 105 -9.17 -14.56 7.00
N GLY A 106 -9.51 -15.13 5.83
CA GLY A 106 -10.86 -15.07 5.26
C GLY A 106 -11.31 -13.65 4.89
N ALA A 107 -10.39 -12.76 4.58
CA ALA A 107 -10.67 -11.41 4.08
C ALA A 107 -10.93 -11.43 2.57
N LEU A 108 -11.89 -10.63 2.12
CA LEU A 108 -12.43 -10.65 0.76
C LEU A 108 -12.02 -9.43 -0.07
N ALA A 109 -11.18 -8.53 0.45
CA ALA A 109 -10.75 -7.33 -0.25
C ALA A 109 -9.43 -6.79 0.30
N ILE A 110 -8.75 -5.98 -0.52
CA ILE A 110 -7.57 -5.19 -0.15
C ILE A 110 -7.94 -3.69 -0.16
N ILE A 111 -7.65 -2.97 0.91
CA ILE A 111 -7.86 -1.53 1.03
C ILE A 111 -6.53 -0.81 0.85
N THR A 112 -6.53 0.27 0.06
CA THR A 112 -5.36 1.10 -0.16
C THR A 112 -5.68 2.58 -0.10
N GLY A 113 -4.70 3.40 0.28
CA GLY A 113 -4.77 4.86 0.20
C GLY A 113 -4.39 5.40 -1.18
N ASP A 114 -4.62 4.65 -2.26
CA ASP A 114 -4.31 5.14 -3.60
C ASP A 114 -5.23 6.28 -4.03
N SER A 115 -4.64 7.37 -4.53
CA SER A 115 -5.32 8.54 -5.11
C SER A 115 -4.88 8.73 -6.56
N LEU A 116 -5.81 9.09 -7.46
CA LEU A 116 -5.53 9.10 -8.90
C LEU A 116 -4.57 10.25 -9.26
N GLY A 117 -3.44 9.92 -9.89
CA GLY A 117 -2.48 10.91 -10.39
C GLY A 117 -1.62 11.60 -9.34
N GLN A 118 -1.71 11.23 -8.06
CA GLN A 118 -0.94 11.87 -6.99
C GLN A 118 0.55 11.48 -7.02
N VAL A 119 0.88 10.22 -7.34
CA VAL A 119 2.27 9.77 -7.59
C VAL A 119 2.35 8.92 -8.85
N ALA A 120 3.57 8.75 -9.39
CA ALA A 120 3.80 8.02 -10.64
C ALA A 120 3.17 6.62 -10.65
N SER A 121 3.18 5.89 -9.52
CA SER A 121 2.58 4.55 -9.40
C SER A 121 1.05 4.54 -9.34
N GLN A 122 0.39 5.71 -9.41
CA GLN A 122 -1.07 5.87 -9.32
C GLN A 122 -1.67 6.52 -10.59
N THR A 123 -1.02 6.34 -11.74
CA THR A 123 -1.63 6.57 -13.05
C THR A 123 -2.54 5.39 -13.43
N LEU A 124 -3.47 5.58 -14.37
CA LEU A 124 -4.37 4.51 -14.81
C LEU A 124 -3.60 3.27 -15.32
N ASP A 125 -2.55 3.46 -16.10
CA ASP A 125 -1.69 2.38 -16.61
C ASP A 125 -1.08 1.57 -15.46
N ASN A 126 -0.53 2.26 -14.46
CA ASN A 126 0.14 1.60 -13.34
C ASN A 126 -0.87 1.00 -12.35
N LEU A 127 -2.02 1.64 -12.13
CA LEU A 127 -3.11 1.08 -11.31
C LEU A 127 -3.64 -0.22 -11.91
N PHE A 128 -3.80 -0.27 -13.24
CA PHE A 128 -4.15 -1.49 -13.95
C PHE A 128 -3.10 -2.58 -13.73
N ILE A 129 -1.82 -2.27 -13.94
CA ILE A 129 -0.71 -3.23 -13.78
C ILE A 129 -0.64 -3.78 -12.34
N ILE A 130 -0.63 -2.92 -11.32
CA ILE A 130 -0.53 -3.37 -9.93
C ILE A 130 -1.77 -4.17 -9.49
N SER A 131 -2.93 -3.91 -10.09
CA SER A 131 -4.16 -4.67 -9.83
C SER A 131 -4.08 -6.13 -10.27
N LEU A 132 -3.19 -6.49 -11.21
CA LEU A 132 -2.96 -7.88 -11.62
C LEU A 132 -2.31 -8.74 -10.53
N ALA A 133 -1.85 -8.13 -9.43
CA ALA A 133 -1.25 -8.85 -8.31
C ALA A 133 -2.24 -9.70 -7.51
N THR A 134 -3.54 -9.50 -7.70
CA THR A 134 -4.59 -10.13 -6.90
C THR A 134 -5.86 -10.35 -7.72
N ASP A 135 -6.60 -11.37 -7.33
CA ASP A 135 -7.98 -11.64 -7.77
C ASP A 135 -9.02 -11.04 -6.82
N LEU A 136 -8.59 -10.49 -5.67
CA LEU A 136 -9.48 -9.85 -4.71
C LEU A 136 -9.86 -8.42 -5.16
N PRO A 137 -11.08 -7.96 -4.85
CA PRO A 137 -11.45 -6.56 -4.95
C PRO A 137 -10.44 -5.63 -4.26
N ILE A 138 -9.95 -4.63 -4.97
CA ILE A 138 -9.12 -3.56 -4.42
C ILE A 138 -9.96 -2.31 -4.21
N LEU A 139 -10.19 -1.97 -2.95
CA LEU A 139 -10.92 -0.78 -2.52
C LEU A 139 -9.95 0.41 -2.46
N ARG A 140 -10.25 1.47 -3.21
CA ARG A 140 -9.47 2.73 -3.27
C ARG A 140 -10.33 3.91 -2.85
N PRO A 141 -10.62 4.07 -1.55
CA PRO A 141 -11.61 5.04 -1.07
C PRO A 141 -11.27 6.50 -1.38
N LEU A 142 -10.00 6.79 -1.69
CA LEU A 142 -9.50 8.15 -1.94
C LEU A 142 -9.39 8.49 -3.42
N ILE A 143 -9.72 7.57 -4.33
CA ILE A 143 -9.45 7.71 -5.77
C ILE A 143 -10.10 8.95 -6.41
N GLY A 144 -11.20 9.43 -5.82
CA GLY A 144 -11.93 10.61 -6.27
C GLY A 144 -11.98 11.76 -5.26
N LEU A 145 -11.16 11.71 -4.19
CA LEU A 145 -11.06 12.81 -3.23
C LEU A 145 -9.87 13.70 -3.57
N ASP A 146 -10.01 15.00 -3.34
CA ASP A 146 -8.88 15.91 -3.39
C ASP A 146 -8.04 15.85 -2.10
N LYS A 147 -6.86 16.50 -2.14
CA LYS A 147 -5.91 16.48 -1.03
C LYS A 147 -6.44 17.18 0.22
N GLU A 148 -7.22 18.26 0.07
CA GLU A 148 -7.76 19.01 1.20
C GLU A 148 -8.87 18.22 1.90
N GLU A 149 -9.69 17.49 1.15
CA GLU A 149 -10.68 16.56 1.68
C GLU A 149 -10.01 15.46 2.52
N VAL A 150 -8.94 14.85 1.99
CA VAL A 150 -8.17 13.83 2.70
C VAL A 150 -7.55 14.41 3.98
N ILE A 151 -6.95 15.60 3.91
CA ILE A 151 -6.36 16.30 5.08
C ILE A 151 -7.43 16.60 6.13
N LYS A 152 -8.61 17.07 5.71
CA LYS A 152 -9.73 17.38 6.62
C LYS A 152 -10.17 16.13 7.38
N ILE A 153 -10.25 14.98 6.70
CA ILE A 153 -10.57 13.71 7.36
C ILE A 153 -9.43 13.29 8.29
N ALA A 154 -8.17 13.36 7.85
CA ALA A 154 -7.01 13.01 8.68
C ALA A 154 -6.94 13.83 9.99
N LYS A 155 -7.25 15.13 9.92
CA LYS A 155 -7.36 16.01 11.10
C LYS A 155 -8.52 15.57 12.00
N LYS A 156 -9.69 15.32 11.41
CA LYS A 156 -10.88 14.85 12.15
C LYS A 156 -10.63 13.55 12.93
N ILE A 157 -9.83 12.64 12.39
CA ILE A 157 -9.54 11.32 13.00
C ILE A 157 -8.25 11.30 13.82
N GLY A 158 -7.59 12.44 13.99
CA GLY A 158 -6.37 12.58 14.83
C GLY A 158 -5.10 11.96 14.23
N THR A 159 -5.08 11.61 12.94
CA THR A 159 -3.91 10.98 12.30
C THR A 159 -2.99 11.98 11.58
N PHE A 160 -3.49 13.18 11.28
CA PHE A 160 -2.74 14.19 10.53
C PHE A 160 -1.41 14.58 11.19
N ASP A 161 -1.45 15.01 12.46
CA ASP A 161 -0.25 15.50 13.18
C ASP A 161 0.79 14.40 13.40
N ILE A 162 0.38 13.13 13.43
CA ILE A 162 1.29 12.00 13.47
C ILE A 162 1.94 11.81 12.10
N SER A 163 1.14 11.87 11.03
CA SER A 163 1.56 11.58 9.66
C SER A 163 2.54 12.61 9.10
N ILE A 164 2.38 13.89 9.45
CA ILE A 164 3.25 14.98 8.94
C ILE A 164 4.62 15.06 9.63
N LYS A 165 4.86 14.29 10.71
CA LYS A 165 6.15 14.32 11.40
C LYS A 165 7.28 13.94 10.44
N PRO A 166 8.42 14.67 10.45
CA PRO A 166 9.54 14.37 9.58
C PRO A 166 9.99 12.91 9.69
N GLU A 167 10.25 12.29 8.54
CA GLU A 167 10.78 10.94 8.44
C GLU A 167 11.74 10.86 7.24
N LYS A 168 12.61 9.85 7.23
CA LYS A 168 13.47 9.60 6.08
C LYS A 168 12.63 9.16 4.88
N GLY A 169 12.98 9.65 3.69
CA GLY A 169 12.37 9.22 2.44
C GLY A 169 12.51 7.70 2.22
N CYS A 170 11.71 7.14 1.32
CA CYS A 170 11.89 5.75 0.90
C CYS A 170 13.20 5.65 0.09
N PRO A 171 14.17 4.79 0.49
CA PRO A 171 15.46 4.70 -0.20
C PRO A 171 15.37 4.04 -1.58
N PHE A 172 14.24 3.39 -1.89
CA PHE A 172 14.05 2.65 -3.14
C PHE A 172 13.41 3.48 -4.25
N VAL A 173 13.04 4.74 -4.00
CA VAL A 173 12.39 5.58 -5.03
C VAL A 173 13.41 5.91 -6.12
N PRO A 174 13.18 5.51 -7.38
CA PRO A 174 14.11 5.82 -8.47
C PRO A 174 14.04 7.31 -8.83
N LYS A 175 15.12 7.85 -9.40
CA LYS A 175 15.19 9.25 -9.85
C LYS A 175 14.09 9.62 -10.85
N HIS A 176 13.73 8.68 -11.74
CA HIS A 176 12.67 8.84 -12.73
C HIS A 176 11.73 7.62 -12.70
N PRO A 177 10.74 7.60 -11.78
CA PRO A 177 9.77 6.51 -11.71
C PRO A 177 8.94 6.42 -13.00
N ILE A 178 8.54 5.19 -13.37
CA ILE A 178 7.69 4.98 -14.54
C ILE A 178 6.29 5.56 -14.30
N ILE A 179 5.86 6.48 -15.17
CA ILE A 179 4.54 7.12 -15.09
C ILE A 179 3.52 6.37 -15.95
N ARG A 180 3.92 5.87 -17.14
CA ARG A 180 3.08 5.07 -18.03
C ARG A 180 3.73 3.71 -18.26
N GLY A 181 3.37 2.75 -17.40
CA GLY A 181 3.87 1.38 -17.50
C GLY A 181 3.22 0.65 -18.69
N SER A 182 4.03 0.07 -19.57
CA SER A 182 3.52 -0.84 -20.59
C SER A 182 3.28 -2.23 -19.99
N LEU A 183 2.07 -2.79 -20.15
CA LEU A 183 1.77 -4.15 -19.69
C LEU A 183 2.71 -5.20 -20.30
N GLY A 184 3.06 -5.06 -21.59
CA GLY A 184 3.97 -5.98 -22.26
C GLY A 184 5.36 -5.97 -21.64
N GLU A 185 5.88 -4.78 -21.33
CA GLU A 185 7.17 -4.66 -20.66
C GLU A 185 7.13 -5.15 -19.21
N PHE A 186 6.05 -4.85 -18.49
CA PHE A 186 5.83 -5.37 -17.14
C PHE A 186 5.88 -6.91 -17.13
N ARG A 187 5.19 -7.58 -18.06
CA ARG A 187 5.18 -9.05 -18.17
C ARG A 187 6.56 -9.63 -18.50
N ARG A 188 7.36 -8.97 -19.34
CA ARG A 188 8.74 -9.39 -19.60
C ARG A 188 9.57 -9.34 -18.32
N ILE A 189 9.54 -8.21 -17.62
CA ILE A 189 10.28 -8.04 -16.36
C ILE A 189 9.79 -9.03 -15.30
N TYR A 190 8.47 -9.21 -15.19
CA TYR A 190 7.88 -10.19 -14.28
C TYR A 190 8.41 -11.59 -14.54
N LYS A 191 8.45 -12.03 -15.81
CA LYS A 191 8.92 -13.38 -16.18
C LYS A 191 10.37 -13.60 -15.76
N GLU A 192 11.24 -12.61 -15.94
CA GLU A 192 12.65 -12.69 -15.50
C GLU A 192 12.77 -12.74 -13.96
N ILE A 193 11.92 -11.99 -13.25
CA ILE A 193 11.95 -11.94 -11.78
C ILE A 193 11.42 -13.23 -11.17
N PHE A 194 10.23 -13.66 -11.58
CA PHE A 194 9.47 -14.73 -10.92
C PHE A 194 9.52 -16.07 -11.66
N GLN A 195 10.18 -16.14 -12.83
CA GLN A 195 10.27 -17.35 -13.67
C GLN A 195 8.89 -17.96 -13.99
N ALA A 196 7.87 -17.11 -14.05
CA ALA A 196 6.47 -17.48 -14.22
C ALA A 196 5.76 -16.49 -15.17
N SER A 197 4.61 -16.91 -15.70
CA SER A 197 3.72 -16.01 -16.43
C SER A 197 2.87 -15.21 -15.45
N CYS A 198 2.71 -13.91 -15.73
CA CYS A 198 1.84 -13.01 -14.98
C CYS A 198 0.44 -12.93 -15.58
#